data_AF-A0A502KQK4-F1
#
_entry.id   AF-A0A502KQK4-F1
#
_cell.length_a   1.000
_cell.length_b   1.000
_cell.length_c   1.000
_cell.angle_alpha   90.00
_cell.angle_beta   90.00
_cell.angle_gamma   90.00
#
_symmetry.space_group_name_H-M   'P 1'
#
loop_
_entity.id
_entity.type
_entity.pdbx_description
1 polymer ?
#
loop_
_entity_poly.entity_id
_entity_poly.type
_entity_poly.pdbx_seq_one_letter_code
_entity_poly.pdbx_strand_id
1 'polypeptide(L)'
;MTLNFNHLTDKQLIAMDYKLIAHQLLPSAQINNLKYKMLIIFKSLLKYKAWKYELHKDLDGSCLAIGEKVCLNLSFIFAIRQILNIDIPVDCRVASGLLDKELRQGLVEYLTEK
;
A
#
# COMPACT_ATOMS: atom_id res chain seq x y z
N MET A 1 -11.61 15.56 -4.25
CA MET A 1 -10.51 15.07 -5.09
C MET A 1 -10.76 13.60 -5.37
N THR A 2 -11.12 13.24 -6.60
CA THR A 2 -11.39 11.84 -6.96
C THR A 2 -10.05 11.15 -7.24
N LEU A 3 -9.59 10.29 -6.33
CA LEU A 3 -8.36 9.53 -6.54
C LEU A 3 -8.62 8.42 -7.57
N ASN A 4 -7.95 8.53 -8.72
CA ASN A 4 -7.92 7.45 -9.69
C ASN A 4 -6.81 6.46 -9.30
N PHE A 5 -7.21 5.33 -8.71
CA PHE A 5 -6.29 4.27 -8.29
C PHE A 5 -5.64 3.49 -9.44
N ASN A 6 -5.99 3.79 -10.70
CA ASN A 6 -5.44 3.10 -11.86
C ASN A 6 -4.22 3.81 -12.45
N HIS A 7 -4.06 5.13 -12.19
CA HIS A 7 -2.90 5.88 -12.64
C HIS A 7 -2.50 6.89 -11.56
N LEU A 8 -1.46 6.56 -10.79
CA LEU A 8 -0.88 7.42 -9.77
C LEU A 8 0.45 7.97 -10.24
N THR A 9 0.73 9.24 -9.95
CA THR A 9 2.08 9.84 -10.09
C THR A 9 2.93 9.55 -8.85
N ASP A 10 4.26 9.69 -8.94
CA ASP A 10 5.17 9.52 -7.80
C ASP A 10 4.74 10.39 -6.61
N LYS A 11 4.43 11.66 -6.87
CA LYS A 11 4.00 12.62 -5.85
C LYS A 11 2.70 12.18 -5.16
N GLN A 12 1.72 11.70 -5.93
CA GLN A 12 0.47 11.21 -5.36
C GLN A 12 0.69 9.95 -4.52
N LEU A 13 1.53 9.03 -4.99
CA LEU A 13 1.83 7.79 -4.28
C LEU A 13 2.59 8.04 -2.98
N ILE A 14 3.48 9.04 -2.93
CA ILE A 14 4.25 9.39 -1.72
C ILE A 14 3.42 10.22 -0.73
N ALA A 15 2.63 11.17 -1.23
CA ALA A 15 1.90 12.13 -0.39
C ALA A 15 0.51 11.64 0.06
N MET A 16 0.10 10.45 -0.35
CA MET A 16 -1.22 9.91 -0.02
C MET A 16 -1.44 9.81 1.49
N ASP A 17 -2.52 10.44 1.97
CA ASP A 17 -3.06 10.20 3.31
C ASP A 17 -4.12 9.10 3.24
N TYR A 18 -3.66 7.86 3.31
CA TYR A 18 -4.54 6.71 3.18
C TYR A 18 -5.60 6.65 4.29
N LYS A 19 -5.32 7.19 5.49
CA LYS A 19 -6.27 7.20 6.62
C LYS A 19 -7.46 8.08 6.27
N LEU A 20 -7.20 9.30 5.81
CA LEU A 20 -8.24 10.22 5.36
C LEU A 20 -9.08 9.61 4.22
N ILE A 21 -8.41 9.02 3.23
CA ILE A 21 -9.09 8.43 2.06
C ILE A 21 -9.93 7.22 2.48
N ALA A 22 -9.44 6.36 3.37
CA ALA A 22 -10.17 5.22 3.89
C ALA A 22 -11.50 5.65 4.53
N HIS A 23 -11.49 6.71 5.34
CA HIS A 23 -12.70 7.26 5.97
C HIS A 23 -13.68 7.89 4.99
N GLN A 24 -13.21 8.33 3.82
CA GLN A 24 -14.08 8.84 2.75
C GLN A 24 -14.71 7.72 1.91
N LEU A 25 -14.03 6.58 1.78
CA LEU A 25 -14.46 5.48 0.90
C LEU A 25 -15.22 4.37 1.62
N LEU A 26 -14.95 4.16 2.92
CA LEU A 26 -15.50 3.04 3.68
C LEU A 26 -16.26 3.50 4.92
N PRO A 27 -17.33 2.78 5.31
CA PRO A 27 -17.93 2.94 6.62
C PRO A 27 -16.97 2.47 7.72
N SER A 28 -17.08 3.06 8.92
CA SER A 28 -16.21 2.78 10.07
C SER A 28 -16.08 1.29 10.40
N ALA A 29 -17.16 0.51 10.21
CA ALA A 29 -17.17 -0.93 10.43
C ALA A 29 -16.17 -1.70 9.54
N GLN A 30 -15.83 -1.18 8.37
CA GLN A 30 -14.90 -1.82 7.44
C GLN A 30 -13.44 -1.35 7.62
N ILE A 31 -13.19 -0.30 8.40
CA ILE A 31 -11.84 0.25 8.60
C ILE A 31 -10.91 -0.78 9.27
N ASN A 32 -11.41 -1.58 10.21
CA ASN A 32 -10.60 -2.63 10.85
C ASN A 32 -10.26 -3.76 9.87
N ASN A 33 -11.20 -4.15 9.00
CA ASN A 33 -10.94 -5.12 7.93
C ASN A 33 -9.90 -4.58 6.92
N LEU A 34 -10.01 -3.30 6.53
CA LEU A 34 -9.01 -2.62 5.71
C LEU A 34 -7.62 -2.68 6.36
N LYS A 35 -7.50 -2.27 7.63
CA LYS A 35 -6.22 -2.31 8.36
C LYS A 35 -5.63 -3.71 8.41
N TYR A 36 -6.45 -4.72 8.67
CA TYR A 36 -6.00 -6.12 8.68
C TYR A 36 -5.46 -6.57 7.31
N LYS A 37 -6.20 -6.30 6.22
CA LYS A 37 -5.75 -6.61 4.86
C LYS A 37 -4.49 -5.84 4.49
N MET A 38 -4.41 -4.56 4.84
CA MET A 38 -3.22 -3.74 4.64
C MET A 38 -2.01 -4.34 5.35
N LEU A 39 -2.15 -4.78 6.60
CA LEU A 39 -1.05 -5.37 7.37
C LEU A 39 -0.47 -6.62 6.69
N ILE A 40 -1.33 -7.50 6.19
CA ILE A 40 -0.91 -8.72 5.46
C ILE A 40 -0.13 -8.35 4.20
N ILE A 41 -0.66 -7.41 3.42
CA ILE A 41 -0.03 -6.99 2.16
C ILE A 41 1.29 -6.28 2.45
N PHE A 42 1.31 -5.39 3.43
CA PHE A 42 2.50 -4.66 3.83
C PHE A 42 3.61 -5.61 4.29
N LYS A 43 3.26 -6.62 5.08
CA LYS A 43 4.18 -7.68 5.48
C LYS A 43 4.76 -8.43 4.27
N SER A 44 3.94 -8.74 3.27
CA SER A 44 4.39 -9.39 2.03
C SER A 44 5.36 -8.50 1.24
N LEU A 45 5.03 -7.21 1.07
CA LEU A 45 5.91 -6.25 0.39
C LEU A 45 7.25 -6.05 1.11
N LEU A 46 7.27 -6.14 2.44
CA LEU A 46 8.46 -5.99 3.29
C LEU A 46 9.13 -7.33 3.63
N LYS A 47 8.77 -8.44 2.97
CA LYS A 47 9.31 -9.79 3.27
C LYS A 47 10.85 -9.83 3.33
N TYR A 48 11.52 -9.09 2.45
CA TYR A 48 12.99 -8.99 2.40
C TYR A 48 13.59 -7.94 3.37
N LYS A 49 12.75 -7.19 4.08
CA LYS A 49 13.11 -6.27 5.16
C LYS A 49 12.18 -6.45 6.37
N ALA A 50 12.02 -7.69 6.83
CA ALA A 50 11.05 -8.03 7.89
C ALA A 50 11.23 -7.20 9.18
N TRP A 51 12.47 -6.83 9.53
CA TRP A 51 12.75 -5.97 10.68
C TRP A 51 12.09 -4.57 10.58
N LYS A 52 11.90 -4.05 9.36
CA LYS A 52 11.18 -2.78 9.15
C LYS A 52 9.68 -2.94 9.33
N TYR A 53 9.11 -4.07 8.93
CA TYR A 53 7.71 -4.36 9.21
C TYR A 53 7.45 -4.36 10.72
N GLU A 54 8.35 -4.94 11.50
CA GLU A 54 8.22 -5.00 12.97
C GLU A 54 8.17 -3.61 13.62
N LEU A 55 8.85 -2.62 13.03
CA LEU A 55 8.85 -1.22 13.48
C LEU A 55 7.58 -0.44 13.09
N HIS A 56 6.77 -0.97 12.16
CA HIS A 56 5.67 -0.23 11.53
C HIS A 56 4.34 -1.02 11.52
N LYS A 57 4.14 -1.88 12.52
CA LYS A 57 2.94 -2.74 12.65
C LYS A 57 1.65 -1.97 12.92
N ASP A 58 1.77 -0.76 13.44
CA ASP A 58 0.65 0.16 13.67
C ASP A 58 0.20 0.87 12.38
N LEU A 59 0.93 0.65 11.28
CA LEU A 59 0.71 1.28 9.98
C LEU A 59 0.84 2.81 10.04
N ASP A 60 1.60 3.37 10.99
CA ASP A 60 1.77 4.82 11.03
C ASP A 60 2.78 5.31 9.97
N GLY A 61 2.32 6.22 9.12
CA GLY A 61 3.09 6.76 8.00
C GLY A 61 3.98 7.95 8.34
N SER A 62 3.96 8.41 9.60
CA SER A 62 4.62 9.65 10.04
C SER A 62 6.15 9.57 10.04
N CYS A 63 6.71 8.38 10.29
CA CYS A 63 8.16 8.15 10.44
C CYS A 63 8.68 7.04 9.51
N LEU A 64 8.14 6.96 8.28
CA LEU A 64 8.57 6.00 7.26
C LEU A 64 9.56 6.61 6.29
N ALA A 65 10.58 5.84 5.90
CA ALA A 65 11.36 6.18 4.72
C ALA A 65 10.46 6.09 3.47
N ILE A 66 10.85 6.80 2.41
CA ILE A 66 10.03 6.92 1.18
C ILE A 66 9.62 5.54 0.64
N GLY A 67 10.54 4.56 0.63
CA GLY A 67 10.26 3.21 0.17
C GLY A 67 9.19 2.48 1.01
N GLU A 68 9.28 2.53 2.35
CA GLU A 68 8.24 1.94 3.20
C GLU A 68 6.91 2.66 3.04
N LYS A 69 6.94 3.99 2.91
CA LYS A 69 5.72 4.80 2.72
C LYS A 69 5.01 4.41 1.41
N VAL A 70 5.78 4.17 0.34
CA VAL A 70 5.26 3.65 -0.92
C VAL A 70 4.65 2.26 -0.73
N CYS A 71 5.34 1.34 -0.03
CA CYS A 71 4.78 0.03 0.29
C CYS A 71 3.48 0.11 1.12
N LEU A 72 3.41 1.01 2.09
CA LEU A 72 2.22 1.22 2.91
C LEU A 72 1.04 1.72 2.05
N ASN A 73 1.31 2.69 1.17
CA ASN A 73 0.32 3.25 0.28
C ASN A 73 -0.14 2.25 -0.78
N LEU A 74 0.75 1.41 -1.32
CA LEU A 74 0.39 0.27 -2.17
C LEU A 74 -0.48 -0.74 -1.41
N SER A 75 -0.14 -1.03 -0.15
CA SER A 75 -0.93 -1.94 0.69
C SER A 75 -2.36 -1.44 0.87
N PHE A 76 -2.54 -0.13 1.06
CA PHE A 76 -3.86 0.49 1.05
C PHE A 76 -4.57 0.30 -0.30
N ILE A 77 -3.92 0.64 -1.41
CA ILE A 77 -4.50 0.55 -2.76
C ILE A 77 -4.96 -0.88 -3.06
N PHE A 78 -4.13 -1.88 -2.78
CA PHE A 78 -4.52 -3.27 -3.00
C PHE A 78 -5.64 -3.72 -2.06
N ALA A 79 -5.60 -3.34 -0.78
CA ALA A 79 -6.62 -3.72 0.19
C ALA A 79 -7.98 -3.08 -0.10
N ILE A 80 -8.01 -1.79 -0.43
CA ILE A 80 -9.27 -1.08 -0.70
C ILE A 80 -9.94 -1.62 -1.96
N ARG A 81 -9.15 -1.96 -2.99
CA ARG A 81 -9.67 -2.58 -4.22
C ARG A 81 -10.27 -3.95 -3.98
N GLN A 82 -9.64 -4.77 -3.11
CA GLN A 82 -10.22 -6.05 -2.70
C GLN A 82 -11.55 -5.86 -1.97
N ILE A 83 -11.69 -4.83 -1.13
CA ILE A 83 -12.93 -4.54 -0.41
C ILE A 83 -14.03 -4.04 -1.36
N LEU A 84 -13.66 -3.20 -2.32
CA LEU A 84 -14.58 -2.60 -3.30
C LEU A 84 -14.83 -3.49 -4.53
N ASN A 85 -14.28 -4.71 -4.57
CA ASN A 85 -14.34 -5.63 -5.71
C ASN A 85 -13.90 -5.00 -7.04
N ILE A 86 -12.81 -4.24 -7.02
CA ILE A 86 -12.24 -3.60 -8.22
C ILE A 86 -11.14 -4.51 -8.79
N ASP A 87 -11.42 -5.11 -9.95
CA ASP A 87 -10.53 -6.10 -10.61
C ASP A 87 -9.63 -5.51 -11.70
N ILE A 88 -9.55 -4.18 -11.80
CA ILE A 88 -8.67 -3.54 -12.78
C ILE A 88 -7.20 -3.76 -12.34
N PRO A 89 -6.24 -4.01 -13.24
CA PRO A 89 -4.82 -4.06 -12.86
C PRO A 89 -4.34 -2.72 -12.29
N VAL A 90 -3.46 -2.77 -11.28
CA VAL A 90 -2.80 -1.56 -10.74
C VAL A 90 -1.50 -1.32 -11.50
N ASP A 91 -1.32 -0.11 -12.04
CA ASP A 91 -0.03 0.27 -12.62
C ASP A 91 0.99 0.59 -11.51
N CYS A 92 1.89 -0.36 -11.25
CA CYS A 92 2.94 -0.24 -10.23
C CYS A 92 4.30 0.21 -10.81
N ARG A 93 4.38 0.65 -12.08
CA ARG A 93 5.64 1.08 -12.70
C ARG A 93 6.26 2.26 -11.96
N VAL A 94 5.43 3.21 -11.56
CA VAL A 94 5.79 4.40 -10.76
C VAL A 94 6.42 3.98 -9.43
N ALA A 95 5.82 3.01 -8.72
CA ALA A 95 6.38 2.50 -7.48
C ALA A 95 7.78 1.89 -7.67
N SER A 96 8.04 1.23 -8.80
CA SER A 96 9.32 0.55 -9.06
C SER A 96 10.52 1.51 -9.00
N GLY A 97 10.33 2.77 -9.42
CA GLY A 97 11.35 3.82 -9.36
C GLY A 97 11.63 4.35 -7.94
N LEU A 98 10.70 4.16 -7.00
CA LEU A 98 10.78 4.65 -5.62
C LEU A 98 11.22 3.57 -4.62
N LEU A 99 11.25 2.30 -5.06
CA LEU A 99 11.61 1.16 -4.24
C LEU A 99 13.07 0.73 -4.48
N ASP A 100 13.77 0.43 -3.38
CA ASP A 100 15.06 -0.26 -3.44
C ASP A 100 14.90 -1.71 -3.94
N LYS A 101 16.03 -2.39 -4.17
CA LYS A 101 16.06 -3.74 -4.76
C LYS A 101 15.21 -4.75 -3.96
N GLU A 102 15.29 -4.71 -2.64
CA GLU A 102 14.60 -5.67 -1.76
C GLU A 102 13.09 -5.42 -1.74
N LEU A 103 12.66 -4.16 -1.64
CA LEU A 103 11.24 -3.80 -1.69
C LEU A 103 10.64 -4.05 -3.07
N ARG A 104 11.42 -3.82 -4.14
CA ARG A 104 11.00 -4.13 -5.52
C ARG A 104 10.83 -5.63 -5.73
N GLN A 105 11.72 -6.45 -5.18
CA GLN A 105 11.58 -7.90 -5.20
C GLN A 105 10.31 -8.35 -4.48
N GLY A 106 10.03 -7.81 -3.29
CA GLY A 106 8.81 -8.09 -2.55
C GLY A 106 7.54 -7.71 -3.33
N LEU A 107 7.55 -6.55 -4.02
CA LEU A 107 6.45 -6.13 -4.88
C LEU A 107 6.24 -7.07 -6.08
N VAL A 108 7.31 -7.48 -6.77
CA VAL A 108 7.21 -8.39 -7.91
C VAL A 108 6.61 -9.73 -7.48
N GLU A 109 7.11 -10.32 -6.38
CA GLU A 109 6.58 -11.58 -5.86
C GLU A 109 5.10 -11.49 -5.49
N TYR A 110 4.71 -10.43 -4.77
CA TYR A 110 3.32 -10.20 -4.41
C TYR A 110 2.39 -10.12 -5.63
N LEU A 111 2.87 -9.53 -6.73
CA LEU A 111 2.10 -9.43 -7.97
C LEU A 111 2.03 -10.75 -8.75
N THR A 112 3.02 -11.64 -8.60
CA THR A 112 3.04 -12.95 -9.27
C THR A 112 2.30 -14.05 -8.51
N GLU A 113 2.12 -13.92 -7.19
CA GLU A 113 1.42 -14.89 -6.34
C GLU A 113 -0.11 -14.68 -6.28
N LYS A 114 -0.64 -13.66 -6.98
CA LYS A 114 -2.05 -13.29 -7.04
C LYS A 114 -2.70 -13.69 -8.36
#